data_AF-A0A3P3F0T7-F1
#
_entry.id   AF-A0A3P3F0T7-F1
#
_cell.length_a   1.000
_cell.length_b   1.000
_cell.length_c   1.000
_cell.angle_alpha   90.00
_cell.angle_beta   90.00
_cell.angle_gamma   90.00
#
_symmetry.space_group_name_H-M   'P 1'
#
loop_
_entity.id
_entity.type
_entity.pdbx_description
1 polymer ?
#
loop_
_entity_poly.entity_id
_entity_poly.type
_entity_poly.pdbx_seq_one_letter_code
_entity_poly.pdbx_strand_id
1 'polypeptide(L)'
;MHNRISGSSTRAIQADELSQSVNSDSFTEALANLALRRKLPPGELPDKMGCCPSKPQASDPNNPSTSSPESTSLFQYRTAELPQANVSGICVGLAAEWLSNLHNSPGSRMTALLPGSDGHGSAAGWQQQYQKRRREARSEGAGSSQANLDAKTSTLQAAGLQPSNKEKVYAFDEPTSFSRMLGKVTSDGSKYLLSLRFNEGDRHSVATSTLDGRTTLFDPNYGEFTVQSEQMGSLFESLANRYRNPNGLHLSTIIAQKMH
;
A
#
# COMPACT_ATOMS: atom_id res chain seq x y z
N MET A 1 -13.50 -74.26 51.55
CA MET A 1 -12.05 -74.59 51.52
C MET A 1 -11.28 -73.33 51.08
N HIS A 2 -10.00 -73.25 51.40
CA HIS A 2 -9.28 -72.05 51.89
C HIS A 2 -8.89 -70.94 50.89
N ASN A 3 -8.79 -69.72 51.44
CA ASN A 3 -7.81 -68.61 51.27
C ASN A 3 -7.01 -68.44 49.96
N ARG A 4 -6.89 -67.19 49.46
CA ARG A 4 -5.71 -66.30 49.67
C ARG A 4 -5.84 -64.89 49.04
N ILE A 5 -5.28 -63.92 49.75
CA ILE A 5 -5.09 -62.49 49.42
C ILE A 5 -3.75 -62.27 48.70
N SER A 6 -3.69 -61.28 47.81
CA SER A 6 -2.56 -60.37 47.43
C SER A 6 -2.78 -59.93 45.97
N GLY A 7 -2.71 -58.68 45.51
CA GLY A 7 -2.35 -57.37 46.03
C GLY A 7 -2.29 -56.41 44.82
N SER A 8 -1.95 -55.14 45.06
CA SER A 8 -1.44 -54.12 44.09
C SER A 8 -2.34 -52.92 43.78
N SER A 9 -2.11 -51.86 44.57
CA SER A 9 -1.71 -50.50 44.17
C SER A 9 -2.61 -49.67 43.24
N THR A 10 -3.25 -48.68 43.87
CA THR A 10 -3.91 -47.51 43.30
C THR A 10 -2.88 -46.56 42.68
N ARG A 11 -2.97 -46.29 41.36
CA ARG A 11 -2.22 -45.23 40.69
C ARG A 11 -3.06 -43.95 40.66
N ALA A 12 -2.64 -42.97 41.44
CA ALA A 12 -3.13 -41.60 41.38
C ALA A 12 -2.61 -40.90 40.11
N ILE A 13 -3.46 -40.14 39.44
CA ILE A 13 -3.10 -39.22 38.36
C ILE A 13 -2.91 -37.85 39.00
N GLN A 14 -1.65 -37.40 39.12
CA GLN A 14 -1.30 -36.02 39.40
C GLN A 14 -1.52 -35.19 38.12
N ALA A 15 -2.33 -34.14 38.21
CA ALA A 15 -2.34 -33.04 37.27
C ALA A 15 -1.25 -32.06 37.70
N ASP A 16 -0.25 -31.86 36.84
CA ASP A 16 0.85 -30.93 37.04
C ASP A 16 0.45 -29.59 36.39
N GLU A 17 0.33 -28.57 37.22
CA GLU A 17 -0.07 -27.20 36.87
C GLU A 17 1.20 -26.43 36.45
N LEU A 18 1.49 -26.40 35.15
CA LEU A 18 2.65 -25.66 34.61
C LEU A 18 2.36 -24.16 34.58
N SER A 19 2.96 -23.46 35.53
CA SER A 19 3.03 -22.01 35.63
C SER A 19 3.79 -21.44 34.43
N GLN A 20 3.12 -20.68 33.56
CA GLN A 20 3.78 -19.94 32.47
C GLN A 20 4.47 -18.71 33.04
N SER A 21 5.81 -18.71 33.05
CA SER A 21 6.59 -17.49 33.26
C SER A 21 6.54 -16.61 32.02
N VAL A 22 5.94 -15.42 32.16
CA VAL A 22 5.93 -14.40 31.11
C VAL A 22 7.34 -13.83 30.99
N ASN A 23 8.01 -14.16 29.88
CA ASN A 23 9.41 -13.83 29.64
C ASN A 23 9.57 -12.32 29.36
N SER A 24 9.90 -11.55 30.41
CA SER A 24 10.11 -10.09 30.41
C SER A 24 11.23 -9.61 29.48
N ASP A 25 12.10 -10.52 29.06
CA ASP A 25 13.25 -10.22 28.22
C ASP A 25 12.82 -9.87 26.79
N SER A 26 11.75 -10.49 26.28
CA SER A 26 11.25 -10.20 24.92
C SER A 26 10.62 -8.81 24.80
N PHE A 27 10.00 -8.31 25.87
CA PHE A 27 9.39 -6.98 25.90
C PHE A 27 10.46 -5.89 25.97
N THR A 28 11.49 -6.12 26.76
CA THR A 28 12.62 -5.20 26.91
C THR A 28 13.46 -5.14 25.63
N GLU A 29 13.65 -6.27 24.96
CA GLU A 29 14.30 -6.35 23.66
C GLU A 29 13.48 -5.69 22.54
N ALA A 30 12.14 -5.81 22.57
CA ALA A 30 11.25 -5.12 21.63
C ALA A 30 11.30 -3.59 21.82
N LEU A 31 11.33 -3.12 23.06
CA LEU A 31 11.47 -1.69 23.39
C LEU A 31 12.84 -1.14 23.00
N ALA A 32 13.91 -1.90 23.22
CA ALA A 32 15.26 -1.52 22.80
C ALA A 32 15.36 -1.44 21.26
N ASN A 33 14.76 -2.39 20.54
CA ASN A 33 14.69 -2.36 19.09
C ASN A 33 13.86 -1.17 18.55
N LEU A 34 12.78 -0.80 19.22
CA LEU A 34 11.98 0.39 18.89
C LEU A 34 12.76 1.69 19.15
N ALA A 35 13.51 1.76 20.26
CA ALA A 35 14.34 2.91 20.58
C ALA A 35 15.51 3.08 19.59
N LEU A 36 16.09 1.98 19.10
CA LEU A 36 17.16 2.00 18.10
C LEU A 36 16.64 2.50 16.73
N ARG A 37 15.45 2.07 16.32
CA ARG A 37 14.79 2.53 15.07
C ARG A 37 14.51 4.03 15.04
N ARG A 38 14.28 4.64 16.20
CA ARG A 38 14.00 6.08 16.33
C ARG A 38 15.25 6.95 16.16
N LYS A 39 16.45 6.37 16.23
CA LYS A 39 17.74 7.07 16.13
C LYS A 39 18.42 6.99 14.76
N LEU A 40 17.87 6.24 13.81
CA LEU A 40 18.46 6.11 12.47
C LEU A 40 18.03 7.30 11.58
N PRO A 41 18.95 7.86 10.78
CA PRO A 41 18.57 8.84 9.76
C PRO A 41 17.58 8.22 8.75
N PRO A 42 16.76 9.02 8.04
CA PRO A 42 15.60 8.56 7.25
C PRO A 42 15.86 7.59 6.07
N GLY A 43 17.03 6.95 5.98
CA GLY A 43 17.44 6.07 4.88
C GLY A 43 17.91 4.66 5.25
N GLU A 44 17.96 4.27 6.54
CA GLU A 44 18.58 3.01 6.99
C GLU A 44 17.62 1.99 7.62
N LEU A 45 16.31 2.15 7.49
CA LEU A 45 15.38 1.08 7.84
C LEU A 45 15.44 -0.04 6.78
N PRO A 46 15.34 -1.34 7.17
CA PRO A 46 15.31 -2.44 6.23
C PRO A 46 14.17 -2.22 5.22
N ASP A 47 14.57 -2.05 3.95
CA ASP A 47 13.74 -1.63 2.84
C ASP A 47 12.76 -2.78 2.49
N LYS A 48 11.58 -2.81 3.11
CA LYS A 48 10.45 -3.67 2.69
C LYS A 48 9.83 -3.21 1.37
N MET A 49 10.55 -2.42 0.58
CA MET A 49 10.08 -2.02 -0.73
C MET A 49 10.14 -3.24 -1.65
N GLY A 50 9.08 -3.49 -2.43
CA GLY A 50 9.01 -4.63 -3.36
C GLY A 50 7.83 -5.57 -3.09
N CYS A 51 7.28 -5.59 -1.89
CA CYS A 51 6.00 -6.24 -1.59
C CYS A 51 5.13 -5.13 -1.04
N CYS A 52 4.21 -4.54 -1.81
CA CYS A 52 3.24 -3.59 -1.24
C CYS A 52 2.44 -4.42 -0.20
N PRO A 53 2.66 -4.29 1.13
CA PRO A 53 2.00 -5.15 2.11
C PRO A 53 0.64 -4.57 2.49
N SER A 54 0.08 -3.72 1.63
CA SER A 54 -1.27 -3.20 1.70
C SER A 54 -2.23 -4.37 1.43
N LYS A 55 -2.39 -5.25 2.42
CA LYS A 55 -3.44 -6.25 2.45
C LYS A 55 -4.77 -5.49 2.38
N PRO A 56 -5.61 -5.72 1.37
CA PRO A 56 -6.99 -5.27 1.43
C PRO A 56 -7.66 -6.09 2.53
N GLN A 57 -7.80 -5.56 3.75
CA GLN A 57 -8.65 -6.23 4.72
C GLN A 57 -10.09 -6.01 4.28
N ALA A 58 -10.63 -7.03 3.62
CA ALA A 58 -12.00 -7.14 3.17
C ALA A 58 -12.89 -7.44 4.38
N SER A 59 -13.35 -6.40 5.06
CA SER A 59 -14.56 -6.40 5.88
C SER A 59 -14.93 -4.95 6.14
N ASP A 60 -15.92 -4.46 5.42
CA ASP A 60 -16.56 -3.20 5.75
C ASP A 60 -17.50 -3.47 6.94
N PRO A 61 -17.31 -2.87 8.12
CA PRO A 61 -18.31 -2.94 9.15
C PRO A 61 -19.41 -1.97 8.76
N ASN A 62 -20.38 -2.43 7.98
CA ASN A 62 -21.73 -1.86 8.04
C ASN A 62 -22.29 -2.18 9.44
N ASN A 63 -21.84 -1.45 10.46
CA ASN A 63 -22.40 -1.47 11.80
C ASN A 63 -22.78 -0.02 12.16
N PRO A 64 -24.07 0.33 12.18
CA PRO A 64 -24.54 1.72 12.33
C PRO A 64 -24.46 2.23 13.77
N SER A 65 -23.43 1.88 14.55
CA SER A 65 -23.38 2.21 15.98
C SER A 65 -21.96 2.47 16.48
N THR A 66 -21.36 3.57 16.03
CA THR A 66 -20.44 4.39 16.83
C THR A 66 -20.27 5.73 16.13
N SER A 67 -20.88 6.78 16.68
CA SER A 67 -20.68 8.16 16.28
C SER A 67 -19.26 8.62 16.63
N SER A 68 -18.41 8.75 15.62
CA SER A 68 -17.19 9.57 15.64
C SER A 68 -17.26 10.52 14.43
N PRO A 69 -16.84 11.78 14.58
CA PRO A 69 -17.18 12.82 13.62
C PRO A 69 -16.47 12.60 12.28
N GLU A 70 -17.24 12.71 11.20
CA GLU A 70 -16.79 12.88 9.81
C GLU A 70 -15.98 11.74 9.17
N SER A 71 -16.58 10.55 9.08
CA SER A 71 -16.24 9.62 8.00
C SER A 71 -16.79 10.15 6.68
N THR A 72 -16.04 11.02 5.99
CA THR A 72 -16.22 11.24 4.56
C THR A 72 -15.84 9.92 3.87
N SER A 73 -16.82 9.04 3.69
CA SER A 73 -16.62 7.71 3.16
C SER A 73 -15.94 7.82 1.80
N LEU A 74 -14.66 7.42 1.72
CA LEU A 74 -13.83 7.37 0.50
C LEU A 74 -14.63 6.82 -0.70
N PHE A 75 -15.49 5.85 -0.44
CA PHE A 75 -16.29 5.15 -1.44
C PHE A 75 -17.42 5.98 -2.03
N GLN A 76 -17.78 7.13 -1.45
CA GLN A 76 -18.70 8.10 -2.06
C GLN A 76 -18.14 8.67 -3.37
N TYR A 77 -16.81 8.73 -3.51
CA TYR A 77 -16.14 9.21 -4.71
C TYR A 77 -15.86 8.09 -5.74
N ARG A 78 -16.16 6.82 -5.38
CA ARG A 78 -15.76 5.65 -6.18
C ARG A 78 -16.60 5.56 -7.45
N THR A 79 -15.93 5.56 -8.60
CA THR A 79 -16.55 5.41 -9.92
C THR A 79 -16.50 3.98 -10.44
N ALA A 80 -15.49 3.21 -10.05
CA ALA A 80 -15.40 1.79 -10.39
C ALA A 80 -14.62 1.04 -9.31
N GLU A 81 -15.09 -0.14 -8.92
CA GLU A 81 -14.47 -0.97 -7.90
C GLU A 81 -13.46 -1.94 -8.51
N LEU A 82 -12.35 -2.18 -7.81
CA LEU A 82 -11.38 -3.20 -8.18
C LEU A 82 -11.13 -4.17 -7.02
N PRO A 83 -11.88 -5.28 -6.93
CA PRO A 83 -11.71 -6.23 -5.86
C PRO A 83 -10.46 -7.09 -6.06
N GLN A 84 -9.66 -7.23 -5.00
CA GLN A 84 -8.60 -8.24 -4.86
C GLN A 84 -7.46 -8.21 -5.90
N ALA A 85 -7.38 -7.19 -6.77
CA ALA A 85 -6.33 -7.13 -7.80
C ALA A 85 -4.92 -7.01 -7.23
N ASN A 86 -4.74 -6.30 -6.13
CA ASN A 86 -3.43 -6.02 -5.54
C ASN A 86 -3.04 -6.94 -4.37
N VAL A 87 -3.70 -8.09 -4.17
CA VAL A 87 -3.36 -9.04 -3.09
C VAL A 87 -1.90 -9.50 -3.17
N SER A 88 -1.36 -9.63 -4.39
CA SER A 88 0.04 -10.02 -4.64
C SER A 88 1.04 -8.86 -4.58
N GLY A 89 0.61 -7.65 -4.20
CA GLY A 89 1.48 -6.48 -4.08
C GLY A 89 2.06 -6.01 -5.41
N ILE A 90 1.24 -6.01 -6.47
CA ILE A 90 1.60 -5.64 -7.84
C ILE A 90 1.24 -4.18 -8.18
N CYS A 91 1.30 -3.30 -7.18
CA CYS A 91 0.73 -1.95 -7.25
C CYS A 91 1.35 -1.04 -8.33
N VAL A 92 2.64 -1.22 -8.67
CA VAL A 92 3.29 -0.46 -9.77
C VAL A 92 2.79 -0.96 -11.13
N GLY A 93 2.71 -2.28 -11.30
CA GLY A 93 2.24 -2.87 -12.54
C GLY A 93 0.77 -2.56 -12.83
N LEU A 94 -0.09 -2.63 -11.82
CA LEU A 94 -1.51 -2.27 -11.97
C LEU A 94 -1.68 -0.78 -12.33
N ALA A 95 -0.89 0.11 -11.72
CA ALA A 95 -0.91 1.52 -12.07
C ALA A 95 -0.43 1.78 -13.51
N ALA A 96 0.56 1.03 -13.99
CA ALA A 96 1.04 1.12 -15.37
C ALA A 96 -0.03 0.69 -16.39
N GLU A 97 -0.69 -0.45 -16.14
CA GLU A 97 -1.80 -0.93 -16.97
C GLU A 97 -2.99 0.02 -16.96
N TRP A 98 -3.31 0.59 -15.79
CA TRP A 98 -4.36 1.61 -15.69
C TRP A 98 -4.06 2.86 -16.52
N LEU A 99 -2.84 3.41 -16.39
CA LEU A 99 -2.39 4.59 -17.13
C LEU A 99 -2.38 4.37 -18.65
N SER A 100 -2.12 3.13 -19.09
CA SER A 100 -2.08 2.77 -20.51
C SER A 100 -3.49 2.64 -21.12
N ASN A 101 -4.50 2.43 -20.29
CA ASN A 101 -5.88 2.17 -20.70
C ASN A 101 -6.85 3.33 -20.46
N LEU A 102 -6.35 4.56 -20.25
CA LEU A 102 -7.18 5.75 -19.93
C LEU A 102 -8.27 6.08 -20.96
N HIS A 103 -8.11 5.64 -22.21
CA HIS A 103 -9.10 5.82 -23.28
C HIS A 103 -10.37 4.96 -23.08
N ASN A 104 -10.30 3.91 -22.26
CA ASN A 104 -11.43 3.03 -21.97
C ASN A 104 -12.30 3.59 -20.84
N SER A 105 -13.54 3.11 -20.73
CA SER A 105 -14.43 3.47 -19.63
C SER A 105 -13.89 2.99 -18.26
N PRO A 106 -14.26 3.63 -17.13
CA PRO A 106 -13.90 3.17 -15.79
C PRO A 106 -14.17 1.68 -15.55
N GLY A 107 -15.37 1.20 -15.94
CA GLY A 107 -15.74 -0.20 -15.79
C GLY A 107 -14.85 -1.13 -16.62
N SER A 108 -14.62 -0.79 -17.89
CA SER A 108 -13.74 -1.57 -18.78
C SER A 108 -12.31 -1.65 -18.25
N ARG A 109 -11.77 -0.55 -17.69
CA ARG A 109 -10.45 -0.54 -17.06
C ARG A 109 -10.40 -1.47 -15.85
N MET A 110 -11.40 -1.44 -14.96
CA MET A 110 -11.40 -2.34 -13.80
C MET A 110 -11.53 -3.81 -14.22
N THR A 111 -12.38 -4.12 -15.21
CA THR A 111 -12.50 -5.48 -15.75
C THR A 111 -11.16 -6.00 -16.30
N ALA A 112 -10.41 -5.15 -17.02
CA ALA A 112 -9.09 -5.51 -17.53
C ALA A 112 -8.02 -5.69 -16.44
N LEU A 113 -8.27 -5.23 -15.22
CA LEU A 113 -7.36 -5.34 -14.07
C LEU A 113 -7.80 -6.39 -13.05
N LEU A 114 -8.93 -7.09 -13.27
CA LEU A 114 -9.39 -8.14 -12.37
C LEU A 114 -8.42 -9.34 -12.38
N PRO A 115 -8.21 -10.00 -11.23
CA PRO A 115 -7.44 -11.23 -11.19
C PRO A 115 -7.87 -12.25 -12.26
N GLY A 116 -6.90 -12.78 -13.00
CA GLY A 116 -7.14 -13.76 -14.08
C GLY A 116 -7.38 -13.16 -15.47
N SER A 117 -7.48 -11.84 -15.59
CA SER A 117 -7.50 -11.15 -16.89
C SER A 117 -6.09 -10.99 -17.49
N ASP A 118 -6.02 -10.77 -18.80
CA ASP A 118 -4.74 -10.52 -19.50
C ASP A 118 -4.04 -9.24 -19.00
N GLY A 119 -4.81 -8.18 -18.68
CA GLY A 119 -4.25 -6.94 -18.14
C GLY A 119 -3.71 -7.13 -16.72
N HIS A 120 -4.36 -7.93 -15.87
CA HIS A 120 -3.80 -8.30 -14.57
C HIS A 120 -2.51 -9.14 -14.70
N GLY A 121 -2.48 -10.07 -15.66
CA GLY A 121 -1.27 -10.83 -16.00
C GLY A 121 -0.12 -9.93 -16.47
N SER A 122 -0.43 -8.95 -17.32
CA SER A 122 0.54 -7.94 -17.78
C SER A 122 1.05 -7.07 -16.64
N ALA A 123 0.16 -6.61 -15.75
CA ALA A 123 0.52 -5.90 -14.53
C ALA A 123 1.47 -6.71 -13.64
N ALA A 124 1.23 -8.01 -13.45
CA ALA A 124 2.13 -8.87 -12.70
C ALA A 124 3.52 -8.96 -13.36
N GLY A 125 3.57 -9.07 -14.69
CA GLY A 125 4.82 -9.03 -15.47
C GLY A 125 5.59 -7.72 -15.28
N TRP A 126 4.92 -6.57 -15.35
CA TRP A 126 5.54 -5.27 -15.09
C TRP A 126 6.07 -5.14 -13.67
N GLN A 127 5.31 -5.59 -12.67
CA GLN A 127 5.76 -5.58 -11.29
C GLN A 127 7.05 -6.39 -11.11
N GLN A 128 7.11 -7.60 -11.70
CA GLN A 128 8.30 -8.45 -11.62
C GLN A 128 9.52 -7.77 -12.27
N GLN A 129 9.34 -7.15 -13.44
CA GLN A 129 10.42 -6.42 -14.09
C GLN A 129 10.91 -5.24 -13.24
N TYR A 130 9.99 -4.46 -12.67
CA TYR A 130 10.34 -3.37 -11.75
C TYR A 130 11.16 -3.90 -10.55
N GLN A 131 10.70 -4.96 -9.89
CA GLN A 131 11.42 -5.53 -8.75
C GLN A 131 12.80 -6.08 -9.15
N LYS A 132 12.89 -6.75 -10.31
CA LYS A 132 14.16 -7.28 -10.84
C LYS A 132 15.16 -6.16 -11.09
N ARG A 133 14.80 -5.16 -11.90
CA ARG A 133 15.66 -4.00 -12.22
C ARG A 133 16.12 -3.27 -10.97
N ARG A 134 15.21 -3.10 -10.01
CA ARG A 134 15.56 -2.43 -8.75
C ARG A 134 16.59 -3.24 -7.95
N ARG A 135 16.45 -4.57 -7.87
CA ARG A 135 17.43 -5.44 -7.19
C ARG A 135 18.79 -5.40 -7.89
N GLU A 136 18.79 -5.46 -9.21
CA GLU A 136 20.01 -5.39 -10.03
C GLU A 136 20.75 -4.05 -9.80
N ALA A 137 20.06 -2.93 -9.95
CA ALA A 137 20.64 -1.60 -9.69
C ALA A 137 21.18 -1.47 -8.25
N ARG A 138 20.50 -2.05 -7.25
CA ARG A 138 21.01 -2.08 -5.87
C ARG A 138 22.26 -2.93 -5.72
N SER A 139 22.34 -4.08 -6.40
CA SER A 139 23.54 -4.93 -6.40
C SER A 139 24.74 -4.27 -7.09
N GLU A 140 24.47 -3.36 -8.03
CA GLU A 140 25.48 -2.55 -8.73
C GLU A 140 25.89 -1.29 -7.95
N GLY A 141 25.36 -1.09 -6.73
CA GLY A 141 25.75 -0.01 -5.83
C GLY A 141 24.89 1.27 -5.93
N ALA A 142 23.82 1.28 -6.72
CA ALA A 142 22.93 2.44 -6.77
C ALA A 142 22.22 2.67 -5.42
N GLY A 143 22.04 3.93 -5.03
CA GLY A 143 21.25 4.30 -3.85
C GLY A 143 19.78 3.85 -3.97
N SER A 144 19.08 3.63 -2.84
CA SER A 144 17.71 3.07 -2.84
C SER A 144 16.74 3.91 -3.67
N SER A 145 16.74 5.24 -3.49
CA SER A 145 15.88 6.15 -4.25
C SER A 145 16.19 6.14 -5.76
N GLN A 146 17.47 6.11 -6.14
CA GLN A 146 17.90 6.10 -7.53
C GLN A 146 17.49 4.79 -8.21
N ALA A 147 17.85 3.64 -7.62
CA ALA A 147 17.46 2.32 -8.12
C ALA A 147 15.93 2.20 -8.29
N ASN A 148 15.17 2.77 -7.36
CA ASN A 148 13.72 2.77 -7.42
C ASN A 148 13.16 3.63 -8.56
N LEU A 149 13.69 4.83 -8.76
CA LEU A 149 13.30 5.72 -9.86
C LEU A 149 13.63 5.09 -11.21
N ASP A 150 14.84 4.55 -11.38
CA ASP A 150 15.28 3.95 -12.64
C ASP A 150 14.44 2.72 -12.99
N ALA A 151 14.19 1.85 -12.00
CA ALA A 151 13.37 0.67 -12.20
C ALA A 151 11.91 1.02 -12.57
N LYS A 152 11.31 2.04 -11.93
CA LYS A 152 9.96 2.51 -12.29
C LYS A 152 9.94 3.11 -13.68
N THR A 153 10.87 4.02 -13.97
CA THR A 153 10.98 4.69 -15.27
C THR A 153 11.10 3.68 -16.41
N SER A 154 12.04 2.74 -16.29
CA SER A 154 12.23 1.70 -17.31
C SER A 154 11.01 0.80 -17.49
N THR A 155 10.33 0.44 -16.39
CA THR A 155 9.13 -0.41 -16.44
C THR A 155 7.95 0.32 -17.07
N LEU A 156 7.72 1.59 -16.72
CA LEU A 156 6.66 2.40 -17.31
C LEU A 156 6.91 2.67 -18.80
N GLN A 157 8.17 2.92 -19.20
CA GLN A 157 8.56 3.04 -20.61
C GLN A 157 8.30 1.75 -21.38
N ALA A 158 8.62 0.59 -20.79
CA ALA A 158 8.35 -0.71 -21.40
C ALA A 158 6.85 -0.98 -21.56
N ALA A 159 6.01 -0.40 -20.70
CA ALA A 159 4.55 -0.42 -20.82
C ALA A 159 4.00 0.63 -21.82
N GLY A 160 4.85 1.33 -22.58
CA GLY A 160 4.44 2.32 -23.57
C GLY A 160 4.12 3.71 -23.02
N LEU A 161 4.39 3.95 -21.74
CA LEU A 161 4.19 5.26 -21.10
C LEU A 161 5.44 6.14 -21.24
N GLN A 162 5.29 7.45 -21.02
CA GLN A 162 6.39 8.41 -21.08
C GLN A 162 6.64 9.06 -19.71
N PRO A 163 7.22 8.33 -18.74
CA PRO A 163 7.52 8.87 -17.42
C PRO A 163 8.65 9.91 -17.47
N SER A 164 8.56 10.91 -16.59
CA SER A 164 9.69 11.80 -16.32
C SER A 164 10.80 11.07 -15.57
N ASN A 165 12.05 11.34 -15.92
CA ASN A 165 13.24 10.84 -15.19
C ASN A 165 13.48 11.60 -13.86
N LYS A 166 12.47 12.31 -13.35
CA LYS A 166 12.55 13.11 -12.13
C LYS A 166 11.31 12.86 -11.27
N GLU A 167 11.54 12.83 -9.96
CA GLU A 167 10.51 12.76 -8.95
C GLU A 167 10.47 14.03 -8.13
N LYS A 168 9.28 14.37 -7.61
CA LYS A 168 9.12 15.43 -6.61
C LYS A 168 8.51 14.86 -5.36
N VAL A 169 9.09 15.21 -4.22
CA VAL A 169 8.70 14.76 -2.90
C VAL A 169 7.83 15.82 -2.24
N TYR A 170 6.72 15.41 -1.66
CA TYR A 170 5.79 16.28 -0.94
C TYR A 170 5.48 15.68 0.42
N ALA A 171 5.65 16.45 1.49
CA ALA A 171 5.11 16.11 2.80
C ALA A 171 3.58 16.24 2.76
N PHE A 172 2.89 15.22 3.29
CA PHE A 172 1.43 15.16 3.33
C PHE A 172 0.85 16.07 4.42
N ASP A 173 1.44 16.04 5.61
CA ASP A 173 1.00 16.84 6.77
C ASP A 173 1.48 18.31 6.73
N GLU A 174 2.15 18.73 5.65
CA GLU A 174 2.61 20.12 5.47
C GLU A 174 1.74 20.81 4.41
N PRO A 175 0.84 21.74 4.80
CA PRO A 175 -0.20 22.27 3.91
C PRO A 175 0.31 22.91 2.62
N THR A 176 1.46 23.61 2.66
CA THR A 176 1.97 24.31 1.46
C THR A 176 2.57 23.32 0.46
N SER A 177 3.30 22.30 0.93
CA SER A 177 3.79 21.18 0.15
C SER A 177 2.63 20.39 -0.47
N PHE A 178 1.63 20.03 0.33
CA PHE A 178 0.48 19.27 -0.14
C PHE A 178 -0.34 20.06 -1.17
N SER A 179 -0.64 21.33 -0.91
CA SER A 179 -1.33 22.21 -1.87
C SER A 179 -0.57 22.34 -3.20
N ARG A 180 0.76 22.46 -3.16
CA ARG A 180 1.62 22.48 -4.35
C ARG A 180 1.60 21.15 -5.12
N MET A 181 1.42 20.02 -4.44
CA MET A 181 1.21 18.74 -5.10
C MET A 181 -0.16 18.72 -5.77
N LEU A 182 -1.21 19.10 -5.05
CA LEU A 182 -2.59 19.15 -5.56
C LEU A 182 -2.67 19.97 -6.86
N GLY A 183 -2.15 21.21 -6.86
CA GLY A 183 -2.16 22.06 -8.05
C GLY A 183 -1.42 21.49 -9.27
N LYS A 184 -0.54 20.50 -9.09
CA LYS A 184 0.08 19.78 -10.20
C LYS A 184 -0.74 18.60 -10.67
N VAL A 185 -1.21 17.77 -9.73
CA VAL A 185 -1.97 16.56 -10.07
C VAL A 185 -3.38 16.87 -10.54
N THR A 186 -3.90 18.09 -10.31
CA THR A 186 -5.19 18.58 -10.79
C THR A 186 -5.05 19.54 -11.98
N SER A 187 -3.85 19.72 -12.51
CA SER A 187 -3.66 20.48 -13.75
C SER A 187 -4.28 19.70 -14.90
N ASP A 188 -5.00 20.40 -15.78
CA ASP A 188 -5.64 19.76 -16.92
C ASP A 188 -4.63 19.05 -17.84
N GLY A 189 -5.02 17.89 -18.36
CA GLY A 189 -4.18 16.99 -19.15
C GLY A 189 -3.04 16.30 -18.36
N SER A 190 -2.97 16.49 -17.04
CA SER A 190 -1.89 15.92 -16.24
C SER A 190 -2.14 14.46 -15.86
N LYS A 191 -1.05 13.69 -15.80
CA LYS A 191 -1.05 12.28 -15.40
C LYS A 191 0.15 12.02 -14.50
N TYR A 192 -0.05 11.31 -13.41
CA TYR A 192 1.00 11.04 -12.43
C TYR A 192 0.95 9.61 -11.93
N LEU A 193 2.12 9.04 -11.68
CA LEU A 193 2.28 7.95 -10.72
C LEU A 193 2.70 8.56 -9.38
N LEU A 194 2.00 8.18 -8.32
CA LEU A 194 2.24 8.66 -6.97
C LEU A 194 2.66 7.48 -6.09
N SER A 195 3.84 7.59 -5.47
CA SER A 195 4.28 6.65 -4.44
C SER A 195 3.94 7.21 -3.05
N LEU A 196 2.95 6.61 -2.41
CA LEU A 196 2.59 6.85 -1.02
C LEU A 196 3.63 6.20 -0.10
N ARG A 197 4.19 6.97 0.83
CA ARG A 197 5.10 6.48 1.87
C ARG A 197 4.47 6.65 3.23
N PHE A 198 4.45 5.56 3.99
CA PHE A 198 3.90 5.52 5.34
C PHE A 198 5.03 5.57 6.37
N ASN A 199 4.77 6.13 7.55
CA ASN A 199 5.75 6.23 8.65
C ASN A 199 6.28 4.87 9.10
N GLU A 200 5.47 3.83 8.91
CA GLU A 200 5.77 2.44 9.25
C GLU A 200 6.80 1.79 8.29
N GLY A 201 7.21 2.51 7.24
CA GLY A 201 8.17 2.08 6.22
C GLY A 201 7.51 1.45 4.99
N ASP A 202 6.21 1.18 5.05
CA ASP A 202 5.43 0.65 3.94
C ASP A 202 5.25 1.67 2.83
N ARG A 203 5.05 1.17 1.62
CA ARG A 203 4.95 1.99 0.40
C ARG A 203 3.90 1.41 -0.53
N HIS A 204 3.15 2.29 -1.19
CA HIS A 204 2.09 1.93 -2.12
C HIS A 204 2.11 2.85 -3.34
N SER A 205 1.75 2.35 -4.51
CA SER A 205 1.66 3.17 -5.73
C SER A 205 0.21 3.32 -6.15
N VAL A 206 -0.18 4.56 -6.41
CA VAL A 206 -1.47 4.96 -6.99
C VAL A 206 -1.20 5.82 -8.21
N ALA A 207 -2.20 6.01 -9.08
CA ALA A 207 -2.05 6.86 -10.25
C ALA A 207 -3.15 7.91 -10.31
N THR A 208 -2.88 9.03 -10.98
CA THR A 208 -3.89 10.06 -11.26
C THR A 208 -3.89 10.45 -12.74
N SER A 209 -5.05 10.87 -13.21
CA SER A 209 -5.25 11.50 -14.51
C SER A 209 -6.28 12.61 -14.39
N THR A 210 -6.00 13.78 -14.96
CA THR A 210 -6.91 14.92 -14.97
C THR A 210 -7.27 15.30 -16.39
N LEU A 211 -8.56 15.47 -16.61
CA LEU A 211 -9.13 15.90 -17.88
C LEU A 211 -10.42 16.68 -17.62
N ASP A 212 -10.58 17.81 -18.30
CA ASP A 212 -11.78 18.65 -18.29
C ASP A 212 -12.21 19.05 -16.86
N GLY A 213 -11.23 19.46 -16.05
CA GLY A 213 -11.45 19.89 -14.66
C GLY A 213 -11.79 18.77 -13.68
N ARG A 214 -11.84 17.52 -14.12
CA ARG A 214 -12.05 16.34 -13.26
C ARG A 214 -10.75 15.58 -13.06
N THR A 215 -10.50 15.15 -11.83
CA THR A 215 -9.32 14.35 -11.51
C THR A 215 -9.77 12.95 -11.09
N THR A 216 -9.23 11.94 -11.76
CA THR A 216 -9.39 10.53 -11.41
C THR A 216 -8.15 10.05 -10.67
N LEU A 217 -8.35 9.40 -9.53
CA LEU A 217 -7.34 8.65 -8.79
C LEU A 217 -7.65 7.16 -8.90
N PHE A 218 -6.63 6.37 -9.25
CA PHE A 218 -6.68 4.93 -9.24
C PHE A 218 -5.82 4.39 -8.10
N ASP A 219 -6.46 3.65 -7.20
CA ASP A 219 -5.80 2.89 -6.16
C ASP A 219 -5.92 1.38 -6.45
N PRO A 220 -4.81 0.66 -6.67
CA PRO A 220 -4.84 -0.79 -6.91
C PRO A 220 -5.59 -1.63 -5.85
N ASN A 221 -5.79 -1.12 -4.64
CA ASN A 221 -6.54 -1.83 -3.59
C ASN A 221 -8.05 -1.62 -3.63
N TYR A 222 -8.52 -0.52 -4.23
CA TYR A 222 -9.90 -0.06 -4.08
C TYR A 222 -10.61 0.27 -5.40
N GLY A 223 -9.86 0.53 -6.47
CA GLY A 223 -10.37 0.90 -7.78
C GLY A 223 -10.20 2.38 -8.09
N GLU A 224 -11.16 2.94 -8.82
CA GLU A 224 -11.12 4.32 -9.31
C GLU A 224 -12.06 5.25 -8.55
N PHE A 225 -11.59 6.46 -8.36
CA PHE A 225 -12.30 7.57 -7.74
C PHE A 225 -12.21 8.78 -8.65
N THR A 226 -13.32 9.43 -8.97
CA THR A 226 -13.29 10.64 -9.81
C THR A 226 -14.05 11.77 -9.13
N VAL A 227 -13.38 12.90 -8.98
CA VAL A 227 -13.92 14.08 -8.30
C VAL A 227 -13.68 15.33 -9.14
N GLN A 228 -14.36 16.42 -8.79
CA GLN A 228 -13.93 17.73 -9.28
C GLN A 228 -12.55 18.07 -8.72
N SER A 229 -11.73 18.77 -9.49
CA SER A 229 -10.32 18.99 -9.13
C SER A 229 -10.12 19.68 -7.78
N GLU A 230 -11.01 20.59 -7.40
CA GLU A 230 -11.03 21.26 -6.09
C GLU A 230 -11.30 20.30 -4.91
N GLN A 231 -11.94 19.15 -5.16
CA GLN A 231 -12.25 18.14 -4.14
C GLN A 231 -11.11 17.13 -3.96
N MET A 232 -10.04 17.21 -4.76
CA MET A 232 -8.93 16.25 -4.72
C MET A 232 -8.23 16.20 -3.35
N GLY A 233 -8.17 17.33 -2.64
CA GLY A 233 -7.64 17.40 -1.27
C GLY A 233 -8.44 16.51 -0.31
N SER A 234 -9.76 16.67 -0.29
CA SER A 234 -10.65 15.85 0.55
C SER A 234 -10.61 14.37 0.18
N LEU A 235 -10.50 14.02 -1.11
CA LEU A 235 -10.32 12.63 -1.54
C LEU A 235 -9.02 12.02 -0.98
N PHE A 236 -7.91 12.76 -1.01
CA PHE A 236 -6.64 12.29 -0.43
C PHE A 236 -6.72 12.14 1.09
N GLU A 237 -7.41 13.03 1.79
CA GLU A 237 -7.65 12.91 3.24
C GLU A 237 -8.47 11.66 3.56
N SER A 238 -9.57 11.42 2.83
CA SER A 238 -10.36 10.20 2.97
C SER A 238 -9.54 8.94 2.67
N LEU A 239 -8.68 8.97 1.65
CA LEU A 239 -7.80 7.85 1.32
C LEU A 239 -6.74 7.61 2.41
N ALA A 240 -6.09 8.66 2.90
CA ALA A 240 -5.12 8.57 3.99
C ALA A 240 -5.78 8.03 5.27
N ASN A 241 -6.99 8.48 5.59
CA ASN A 241 -7.77 7.96 6.71
C ASN A 241 -8.15 6.48 6.53
N ARG A 242 -8.43 6.05 5.29
CA ARG A 242 -8.70 4.63 4.99
C ARG A 242 -7.45 3.76 5.18
N TYR A 243 -6.28 4.25 4.82
CA TYR A 243 -5.03 3.55 5.10
C TYR A 243 -4.72 3.51 6.60
N ARG A 244 -4.98 4.60 7.32
CA ARG A 244 -4.83 4.67 8.78
C ARG A 244 -5.77 3.71 9.51
N ASN A 245 -7.03 3.60 9.08
CA ASN A 245 -8.06 2.86 9.82
C ASN A 245 -8.63 1.69 8.98
N PRO A 246 -8.51 0.43 9.42
CA PRO A 246 -7.95 -0.04 10.70
C PRO A 246 -6.45 -0.37 10.67
N ASN A 247 -5.73 -0.09 9.58
CA ASN A 247 -4.42 -0.71 9.33
C ASN A 247 -3.24 -0.05 10.06
N GLY A 248 -3.44 1.11 10.70
CA GLY A 248 -2.42 1.87 11.39
C GLY A 248 -1.39 2.54 10.47
N LEU A 249 -1.62 2.62 9.16
CA LEU A 249 -0.66 3.19 8.21
C LEU A 249 -0.79 4.71 8.10
N HIS A 250 0.21 5.45 8.58
CA HIS A 250 0.20 6.91 8.59
C HIS A 250 0.94 7.45 7.37
N LEU A 251 0.17 7.98 6.41
CA LEU A 251 0.73 8.61 5.21
C LEU A 251 1.56 9.83 5.60
N SER A 252 2.83 9.84 5.22
CA SER A 252 3.76 10.93 5.59
C SER A 252 4.24 11.71 4.38
N THR A 253 4.56 11.00 3.29
CA THR A 253 5.17 11.59 2.11
C THR A 253 4.53 11.02 0.85
N ILE A 254 4.29 11.87 -0.14
CA ILE A 254 3.88 11.49 -1.49
C ILE A 254 5.00 11.86 -2.45
N ILE A 255 5.44 10.89 -3.26
CA ILE A 255 6.41 11.12 -4.33
C ILE A 255 5.67 11.07 -5.66
N ALA A 256 5.71 12.16 -6.41
CA ALA A 256 5.05 12.25 -7.71
C ALA A 256 6.04 12.16 -8.87
N GLN A 257 5.72 11.30 -9.83
CA GLN A 257 6.40 11.17 -11.12
C GLN A 257 5.38 11.50 -12.22
N LYS A 258 5.69 12.49 -13.08
CA LYS A 258 4.81 12.93 -14.17
C LYS A 258 4.88 11.95 -15.35
N MET A 259 3.75 11.74 -16.02
CA MET A 259 3.69 11.11 -17.35
C MET A 259 3.47 12.19 -18.43
N HIS A 260 4.10 12.00 -19.59
CA HIS A 260 4.03 12.86 -20.76
C HIS A 260 3.16 12.28 -21.86
#